data_AF-A0AAN8JJM1-F1
#
_entry.id   AF-A0AAN8JJM1-F1
#
_cell.length_a   1.000
_cell.length_b   1.000
_cell.length_c   1.000
_cell.angle_alpha   90.00
_cell.angle_beta   90.00
_cell.angle_gamma   90.00
#
_symmetry.space_group_name_H-M   'P 1'
#
loop_
_entity.id
_entity.type
_entity.pdbx_description
1 polymer ?
#
loop_
_entity_poly.entity_id
_entity_poly.type
_entity_poly.pdbx_seq_one_letter_code
_entity_poly.pdbx_strand_id
1 'polypeptide(L)'
;MITLGLHMAEGIKVTQAKWNLKLDNVISGTTDNASNNSTMLPILKKHQLPCFDHNMDLAVNEGLKIDTVSRAVRLVRVAVDTFTRSWKKSRNLMVKQKELNFPEHKLIHDVATRWGSTASIFRATQTSEVSTFIDR
;
A
#
# COMPACT_ATOMS: atom_id res chain seq x y z
N MET A 1 5.26 -15.12 -18.84
CA MET A 1 3.90 -14.85 -18.29
C MET A 1 2.94 -16.00 -18.54
N ILE A 2 2.85 -16.55 -19.76
CA ILE A 2 1.91 -17.65 -20.10
C ILE A 2 2.00 -18.86 -19.15
N THR A 3 3.21 -19.32 -18.83
CA THR A 3 3.46 -20.46 -17.94
C THR A 3 2.91 -20.25 -16.52
N LEU A 4 2.93 -19.01 -16.01
CA LEU A 4 2.47 -18.73 -14.64
C LEU A 4 0.95 -18.73 -14.55
N GLY A 5 0.25 -18.15 -15.53
CA GLY A 5 -1.21 -18.17 -15.58
C GLY A 5 -1.78 -19.60 -15.70
N LEU A 6 -1.06 -20.49 -16.38
CA LEU A 6 -1.38 -21.93 -16.47
C LEU A 6 -1.30 -22.61 -15.09
N HIS A 7 -0.19 -22.45 -14.36
CA HIS A 7 -0.04 -23.04 -13.03
C HIS A 7 -1.09 -22.50 -12.04
N MET A 8 -1.45 -21.21 -12.13
CA MET A 8 -2.52 -20.64 -11.30
C MET A 8 -3.88 -21.26 -11.62
N ALA A 9 -4.20 -21.43 -12.90
CA ALA A 9 -5.45 -22.09 -13.31
C ALA A 9 -5.51 -23.55 -12.84
N GLU A 10 -4.40 -24.27 -12.92
CA GLU A 10 -4.29 -25.64 -12.40
C GLU A 10 -4.49 -25.68 -10.87
N GLY A 11 -3.82 -24.79 -10.13
CA GLY A 11 -3.99 -24.66 -8.68
C GLY A 11 -5.44 -24.38 -8.27
N ILE A 12 -6.14 -23.54 -9.03
CA ILE A 12 -7.57 -23.27 -8.80
C ILE A 12 -8.41 -24.54 -9.05
N LYS A 13 -8.18 -25.28 -10.13
CA LYS A 13 -8.88 -26.54 -10.41
C LYS A 13 -8.65 -27.59 -9.32
N VAL A 14 -7.41 -27.74 -8.86
CA VAL A 14 -7.05 -28.66 -7.76
C VAL A 14 -7.78 -28.27 -6.47
N THR A 15 -7.78 -26.98 -6.14
CA THR A 15 -8.46 -26.47 -4.93
C THR A 15 -9.97 -26.66 -5.02
N GLN A 16 -10.58 -26.36 -6.16
CA GLN A 16 -12.01 -26.57 -6.41
C GLN A 16 -12.41 -28.04 -6.28
N ALA A 17 -11.64 -28.95 -6.87
CA ALA A 17 -11.87 -30.39 -6.75
C ALA A 17 -11.75 -30.86 -5.29
N LYS A 18 -10.72 -30.41 -4.58
CA LYS A 18 -10.51 -30.70 -3.15
C LYS A 18 -11.69 -30.24 -2.28
N TRP A 19 -12.31 -29.11 -2.63
CA TRP A 19 -13.43 -28.54 -1.88
C TRP A 19 -14.81 -28.98 -2.40
N ASN A 20 -14.84 -29.90 -3.37
CA ASN A 20 -16.06 -30.37 -4.03
C ASN A 20 -16.96 -29.24 -4.57
N LEU A 21 -16.34 -28.14 -5.00
CA LEU A 21 -17.02 -27.03 -5.66
C LEU A 21 -17.20 -27.38 -7.15
N LYS A 22 -18.18 -26.79 -7.83
CA LYS A 22 -18.35 -26.92 -9.29
C LYS A 22 -17.96 -25.63 -9.97
N LEU A 23 -16.89 -25.65 -10.75
CA LEU A 23 -16.41 -24.45 -11.45
C LEU A 23 -17.45 -23.92 -12.45
N ASP A 24 -18.33 -24.76 -12.99
CA ASP A 24 -19.43 -24.35 -13.88
C ASP A 24 -20.45 -23.43 -13.20
N ASN A 25 -20.57 -23.51 -11.88
CA ASN A 25 -21.43 -22.61 -11.10
C ASN A 25 -20.77 -21.24 -10.83
N VAL A 26 -19.49 -21.08 -11.17
CA VAL A 26 -18.74 -19.83 -11.02
C VAL A 26 -18.80 -19.08 -12.34
N ILE A 27 -19.25 -17.83 -12.31
CA ILE A 27 -19.34 -16.99 -13.51
C ILE A 27 -18.06 -16.15 -13.68
N SER A 28 -17.50 -15.68 -12.56
CA SER A 28 -16.38 -14.75 -12.56
C SER A 28 -15.46 -14.93 -11.35
N GLY A 29 -14.23 -14.45 -11.47
CA GLY A 29 -13.28 -14.33 -10.37
C GLY A 29 -12.87 -12.88 -10.17
N THR A 30 -12.81 -12.44 -8.90
CA THR A 30 -12.28 -11.12 -8.56
C THR A 30 -10.76 -11.22 -8.38
N THR A 31 -10.00 -10.47 -9.17
CA THR A 31 -8.52 -10.49 -9.13
C THR A 31 -7.96 -9.08 -9.22
N ASP A 32 -6.72 -8.87 -8.79
CA ASP A 32 -6.00 -7.64 -9.13
C ASP A 32 -5.74 -7.55 -10.65
N ASN A 33 -5.11 -6.45 -11.09
CA ASN A 33 -4.83 -6.21 -12.51
C ASN A 33 -3.48 -6.82 -12.94
N ALA A 34 -2.96 -7.79 -12.20
CA ALA A 34 -1.72 -8.45 -12.57
C ALA A 34 -1.87 -9.23 -13.90
N SER A 35 -0.83 -9.20 -14.71
CA SER A 35 -0.81 -9.74 -16.07
C SER A 35 -0.90 -11.27 -16.15
N ASN A 36 -0.72 -11.97 -15.04
CA ASN A 36 -0.97 -13.40 -14.93
C ASN A 36 -2.47 -13.72 -14.91
N ASN A 37 -3.31 -12.85 -14.33
CA ASN A 37 -4.77 -13.05 -14.26
C ASN A 37 -5.41 -13.00 -15.65
N SER A 38 -4.91 -12.13 -16.53
CA SER A 38 -5.38 -12.02 -17.92
C SER A 38 -5.09 -13.26 -18.76
N THR A 39 -4.17 -14.14 -18.31
CA THR A 39 -3.95 -15.46 -18.90
C THR A 39 -4.76 -16.54 -18.19
N MET A 40 -4.79 -16.53 -16.86
CA MET A 40 -5.44 -17.54 -16.01
C MET A 40 -6.96 -17.63 -16.22
N LEU A 41 -7.66 -16.50 -16.18
CA LEU A 41 -9.13 -16.48 -16.20
C LEU A 41 -9.72 -16.99 -17.53
N PRO A 42 -9.13 -16.66 -18.71
CA PRO A 42 -9.50 -17.31 -19.96
C PRO A 42 -9.33 -18.84 -19.96
N ILE A 43 -8.25 -19.37 -19.35
CA ILE A 43 -8.04 -20.83 -19.23
C ILE A 43 -9.16 -21.48 -18.40
N LEU A 44 -9.61 -20.80 -17.35
CA LEU A 44 -10.73 -21.22 -16.51
C LEU A 44 -12.11 -20.95 -17.14
N LYS A 45 -12.15 -20.25 -18.29
CA LYS A 45 -13.36 -19.77 -18.94
C LYS A 45 -14.23 -18.92 -18.00
N LYS A 46 -13.59 -18.02 -17.23
CA LYS A 46 -14.26 -17.12 -16.28
C LYS A 46 -14.02 -15.67 -16.64
N HIS A 47 -14.99 -14.83 -16.29
CA HIS A 47 -14.85 -13.39 -16.42
C HIS A 47 -13.97 -12.82 -15.30
N GLN A 48 -13.13 -11.85 -15.65
CA GLN A 48 -12.41 -11.06 -14.67
C GLN A 48 -13.30 -9.96 -14.13
N LEU A 49 -13.45 -9.92 -12.81
CA LEU A 49 -13.89 -8.74 -12.10
C LEU A 49 -12.64 -8.09 -11.49
N PRO A 50 -12.29 -6.85 -11.88
CA PRO A 50 -11.13 -6.21 -11.30
C PRO A 50 -11.40 -5.89 -9.82
N CYS A 51 -10.39 -6.11 -8.99
CA CYS A 51 -10.48 -5.86 -7.55
C CYS A 51 -10.68 -4.36 -7.30
N PHE A 52 -11.79 -4.01 -6.62
CA PHE A 52 -12.11 -2.63 -6.25
C PHE A 52 -10.96 -1.97 -5.50
N ASP A 53 -10.48 -2.68 -4.49
CA ASP A 53 -9.40 -2.30 -3.60
C ASP A 53 -8.11 -1.95 -4.36
N HIS A 54 -7.70 -2.79 -5.30
CA HIS A 54 -6.53 -2.51 -6.15
C HIS A 54 -6.77 -1.33 -7.10
N ASN A 55 -7.96 -1.22 -7.71
CA ASN A 55 -8.28 -0.09 -8.57
C ASN A 55 -8.29 1.24 -7.81
N MET A 56 -8.78 1.23 -6.57
CA MET A 56 -8.76 2.41 -5.72
C MET A 56 -7.32 2.80 -5.37
N ASP A 57 -6.46 1.84 -5.04
CA ASP A 57 -5.03 2.10 -4.78
C ASP A 57 -4.33 2.66 -6.03
N LEU A 58 -4.61 2.13 -7.23
CA LEU A 58 -4.12 2.71 -8.48
C LEU A 58 -4.56 4.17 -8.66
N ALA A 59 -5.84 4.48 -8.44
CA ALA A 59 -6.36 5.84 -8.56
C ALA A 59 -5.70 6.80 -7.55
N VAL A 60 -5.51 6.36 -6.30
CA VAL A 60 -4.78 7.13 -5.28
C VAL A 60 -3.34 7.36 -5.72
N ASN A 61 -2.65 6.33 -6.20
CA ASN A 61 -1.26 6.42 -6.66
C ASN A 61 -1.10 7.37 -7.85
N GLU A 62 -2.07 7.44 -8.78
CA GLU A 62 -2.07 8.48 -9.82
C GLU A 62 -2.22 9.88 -9.23
N GLY A 63 -3.10 10.07 -8.25
CA GLY A 63 -3.22 11.34 -7.53
C GLY A 63 -1.93 11.77 -6.82
N LEU A 64 -1.17 10.82 -6.27
CA LEU A 64 0.13 11.09 -5.63
C LEU A 64 1.21 11.56 -6.60
N LYS A 65 1.05 11.33 -7.92
CA LYS A 65 2.00 11.78 -8.95
C LYS A 65 1.81 13.23 -9.37
N ILE A 66 0.66 13.85 -9.05
CA ILE A 66 0.42 15.27 -9.33
C ILE A 66 1.53 16.10 -8.67
N ASP A 67 2.19 16.98 -9.44
CA ASP A 67 3.44 17.64 -9.02
C ASP A 67 3.37 18.29 -7.64
N THR A 68 2.29 19.00 -7.33
CA THR A 68 2.07 19.65 -6.04
C THR A 68 1.96 18.64 -4.90
N VAL A 69 1.25 17.53 -5.11
CA VAL A 69 1.08 16.44 -4.14
C VAL A 69 2.39 15.69 -3.97
N SER A 70 3.02 15.28 -5.07
CA SER A 70 4.31 14.58 -5.09
C SER A 70 5.39 15.36 -4.34
N ARG A 71 5.44 16.68 -4.53
CA ARG A 71 6.34 17.57 -3.79
C ARG A 71 6.05 17.55 -2.29
N ALA A 72 4.79 17.65 -1.87
CA ALA A 72 4.41 17.59 -0.45
C ALA A 72 4.79 16.23 0.17
N VAL A 73 4.46 15.12 -0.51
CA VAL A 73 4.83 13.76 -0.06
C VAL A 73 6.34 13.65 0.11
N ARG A 74 7.13 14.16 -0.86
CA ARG A 74 8.59 14.14 -0.78
C ARG A 74 9.11 14.90 0.44
N LEU A 75 8.56 16.07 0.74
CA LEU A 75 8.97 16.85 1.92
C LEU A 75 8.68 16.09 3.21
N VAL A 76 7.51 15.46 3.33
CA VAL A 76 7.16 14.64 4.50
C VAL A 76 8.11 13.44 4.62
N ARG A 77 8.44 12.75 3.53
CA ARG A 77 9.42 11.65 3.52
C ARG A 77 10.79 12.11 4.02
N VAL A 78 11.27 13.27 3.54
CA VAL A 78 12.55 13.85 3.99
C VAL A 78 12.52 14.20 5.48
N ALA A 79 11.42 14.77 5.96
CA ALA A 79 11.25 15.07 7.38
C ALA A 79 11.31 13.79 8.23
N VAL A 80 10.51 12.77 7.87
CA VAL A 80 10.52 11.46 8.53
C VAL A 80 11.94 10.88 8.57
N ASP A 81 12.61 10.79 7.41
CA ASP A 81 13.96 10.24 7.31
C ASP A 81 14.97 11.00 8.18
N THR A 82 14.82 12.32 8.30
CA THR A 82 15.70 13.17 9.12
C THR A 82 15.64 12.78 10.59
N PHE A 83 14.46 12.48 11.12
CA PHE A 83 14.28 12.09 12.52
C PHE A 83 14.59 10.62 12.77
N THR A 84 14.29 9.72 11.83
CA THR A 84 14.48 8.28 12.04
C THR A 84 15.91 7.81 11.80
N ARG A 85 16.68 8.47 10.93
CA ARG A 85 18.09 8.10 10.64
C ARG A 85 19.09 8.48 11.72
N SER A 86 18.73 9.37 12.65
CA SER A 86 19.62 9.83 13.71
C SER A 86 19.01 9.52 15.07
N TRP A 87 19.68 8.68 15.85
CA TRP A 87 19.27 8.38 17.22
C TRP A 87 19.09 9.65 18.06
N LYS A 88 20.00 10.64 17.90
CA LYS A 88 19.91 11.93 18.61
C LYS A 88 18.66 12.71 18.21
N LYS A 89 18.33 12.79 16.92
CA LYS A 89 17.12 13.49 16.45
C LYS A 89 15.85 12.75 16.87
N SER A 90 15.83 11.42 16.78
CA SER A 90 14.70 10.60 17.25
C SER A 90 14.46 10.78 18.75
N ARG A 91 15.52 10.79 19.56
CA ARG A 91 15.42 11.08 21.00
C ARG A 91 14.89 12.47 21.27
N ASN A 92 15.39 13.48 20.56
CA ASN A 92 14.93 14.87 20.72
C ASN A 92 13.46 15.02 20.32
N LEU A 93 13.01 14.31 19.29
CA LEU A 93 11.59 14.29 18.90
C LEU A 93 10.72 13.74 20.03
N MET A 94 11.08 12.60 20.63
CA MET A 94 10.32 12.03 21.76
C MET A 94 10.29 12.96 22.98
N VAL A 95 11.43 13.59 23.32
CA VAL A 95 11.47 14.60 24.39
C VAL A 95 10.51 15.75 24.09
N LYS A 96 10.47 16.22 22.84
CA LYS A 96 9.57 17.31 22.47
C LYS A 96 8.11 16.92 22.43
N GLN A 97 7.79 15.71 21.95
CA GLN A 97 6.45 15.14 22.04
C GLN A 97 5.97 15.16 23.51
N LYS A 98 6.83 14.73 24.44
CA LYS A 98 6.51 14.76 25.88
C LYS A 98 6.32 16.19 26.42
N GLU A 99 7.21 17.13 26.09
CA GLU A 99 7.09 18.54 26.50
C GLU A 99 5.80 19.20 26.00
N LEU A 100 5.34 18.81 24.81
CA LEU A 100 4.14 19.36 24.17
C LEU A 100 2.87 18.54 24.47
N ASN A 101 2.95 17.51 25.32
CA ASN A 101 1.85 16.56 25.60
C ASN A 101 1.29 15.85 24.35
N PHE A 102 2.13 15.59 23.35
CA PHE A 102 1.77 14.75 22.20
C PHE A 102 2.05 13.27 22.50
N PRO A 103 1.35 12.34 21.82
CA PRO A 103 1.64 10.91 21.94
C PRO A 103 3.11 10.61 21.59
N GLU A 104 3.83 9.95 22.49
CA GLU A 104 5.21 9.52 22.25
C GLU A 104 5.22 8.34 21.27
N HIS A 105 5.64 8.57 20.03
CA HIS A 105 5.74 7.52 19.03
C HIS A 105 6.84 7.81 18.01
N LYS A 106 7.39 6.73 17.46
CA LYS A 106 8.35 6.81 16.36
C LYS A 106 7.60 7.11 15.06
N LEU A 107 8.21 7.93 14.22
CA LEU A 107 7.73 8.13 12.85
C LEU A 107 7.89 6.83 12.05
N ILE A 108 6.93 6.59 11.17
CA ILE A 108 6.87 5.45 10.26
C ILE A 108 7.31 5.88 8.86
N HIS A 109 7.93 4.98 8.11
CA HIS A 109 8.34 5.26 6.73
C HIS A 109 7.21 4.97 5.74
N ASP A 110 7.22 5.71 4.64
CA ASP A 110 6.36 5.47 3.50
C ASP A 110 6.86 4.25 2.70
N VAL A 111 5.96 3.37 2.29
CA VAL A 111 6.27 2.13 1.57
C VAL A 111 5.39 2.05 0.34
N ALA A 112 5.96 2.32 -0.83
CA ALA A 112 5.20 2.45 -2.08
C ALA A 112 4.31 1.24 -2.42
N THR A 113 4.68 0.03 -1.99
CA THR A 113 3.94 -1.20 -2.23
C THR A 113 2.91 -1.55 -1.15
N ARG A 114 2.85 -0.78 -0.06
CA ARG A 114 1.92 -0.98 1.05
C ARG A 114 0.86 0.10 1.00
N TRP A 115 -0.36 -0.28 0.68
CA TRP A 115 -1.51 0.62 0.69
C TRP A 115 -1.54 1.46 1.97
N GLY A 116 -1.61 2.78 1.77
CA GLY A 116 -1.98 3.71 2.83
C GLY A 116 -0.80 4.12 3.69
N SER A 117 0.41 3.67 3.36
CA SER A 117 1.64 4.14 3.99
C SER A 117 1.81 5.64 3.84
N THR A 118 1.48 6.20 2.66
CA THR A 118 1.58 7.64 2.42
C THR A 118 0.63 8.39 3.37
N ALA A 119 -0.64 8.02 3.44
CA ALA A 119 -1.58 8.63 4.40
C ALA A 119 -1.11 8.48 5.86
N SER A 120 -0.49 7.35 6.18
CA SER A 120 0.01 7.05 7.53
C SER A 120 1.18 7.96 7.91
N ILE A 121 2.12 8.28 7.00
CA ILE A 121 3.22 9.21 7.30
C ILE A 121 2.69 10.63 7.51
N PHE A 122 1.70 11.09 6.74
CA PHE A 122 1.08 12.40 6.95
C PHE A 122 0.44 12.46 8.33
N ARG A 123 -0.36 11.45 8.69
CA ARG A 123 -0.97 11.38 10.03
C ARG A 123 0.08 11.38 11.13
N ALA A 124 1.11 10.54 11.03
CA ALA A 124 2.17 10.45 12.03
C ALA A 124 2.93 11.77 12.21
N THR A 125 3.21 12.49 11.13
CA THR A 125 3.88 13.81 11.23
C THR A 125 3.00 14.89 11.85
N GLN A 126 1.69 14.87 11.60
CA GLN A 126 0.72 15.78 12.23
C GLN A 126 0.57 15.48 13.74
N THR A 127 0.47 14.21 14.11
CA THR A 127 0.34 13.79 15.52
C THR A 127 1.66 13.84 16.29
N SER A 128 2.76 14.27 15.65
CA SER A 128 4.10 14.39 16.25
C SER A 128 4.65 15.83 16.24
N GLU A 129 3.86 16.82 15.80
CA GLU A 129 4.27 18.24 15.65
C GLU A 129 5.61 18.43 14.91
N VAL A 130 5.90 17.59 13.91
CA VAL A 130 7.16 17.67 13.15
C VAL A 130 7.31 19.05 12.49
N SER A 131 6.21 19.74 12.18
CA SER A 131 6.18 21.11 11.64
C SER A 131 6.94 22.11 12.52
N THR A 132 6.85 22.01 13.84
CA THR A 132 7.52 22.96 14.76
C THR A 132 9.05 22.91 14.73
N PHE A 133 9.62 21.85 14.13
CA PHE A 133 11.05 21.70 13.94
C PHE A 133 11.56 22.19 12.58
N ILE A 134 10.67 22.43 11.62
CA ILE A 134 11.03 22.84 10.25
C ILE A 134 11.20 24.37 10.19
N ASP A 135 10.56 25.12 11.09
CA ASP A 135 10.58 26.60 11.15
C ASP A 135 11.69 27.19 12.03
N ARG A 136 12.74 26.42 12.36
CA ARG A 136 13.95 26.90 13.09
C ARG A 136 15.22 26.52 12.35
#